data_AF-A0A1W9SS61-F1
#
_entry.id   AF-A0A1W9SS61-F1
#
_cell.length_a   1.000
_cell.length_b   1.000
_cell.length_c   1.000
_cell.angle_alpha   90.00
_cell.angle_beta   90.00
_cell.angle_gamma   90.00
#
_symmetry.space_group_name_H-M   'P 1'
#
loop_
_entity.id
_entity.type
_entity.pdbx_description
1 polymer ?
#
loop_
_entity_poly.entity_id
_entity_poly.type
_entity_poly.pdbx_seq_one_letter_code
_entity_poly.pdbx_strand_id
1 'polypeptide(L)'
;MSSQLSVYPRVRKILLKKQRLMRCMPGLVAEGRDMGTVVFPDAIIKFFLNADLEVRVKRRMLELKKNGYHVDFQKLFIQMKTRDKRDQNRLISPLCIPKNAIILDSTYMSLSEVIKTAMGYIIEKIKT
;
A
#
# COMPACT_ATOMS: atom_id res chain seq x y z
N MET A 1 -8.22 -12.37 3.71
CA MET A 1 -8.30 -12.62 5.17
C MET A 1 -7.75 -11.47 6.02
N SER A 2 -6.46 -11.09 5.96
CA SER A 2 -5.90 -10.03 6.84
C SER A 2 -6.69 -8.71 6.84
N SER A 3 -7.05 -8.20 5.66
CA SER A 3 -7.85 -6.98 5.49
C SER A 3 -9.29 -7.08 6.04
N GLN A 4 -9.88 -8.28 6.15
CA GLN A 4 -11.22 -8.48 6.73
C GLN A 4 -11.19 -8.53 8.26
N LEU A 5 -10.13 -9.10 8.83
CA LEU A 5 -9.99 -9.23 10.29
C LEU A 5 -9.46 -7.94 10.94
N SER A 6 -8.76 -7.10 10.18
CA SER A 6 -8.21 -5.84 10.68
C SER A 6 -9.25 -4.76 10.98
N VAL A 7 -10.53 -5.00 10.69
CA VAL A 7 -11.64 -4.10 11.04
C VAL A 7 -12.00 -4.14 12.53
N TYR A 8 -11.64 -5.22 13.24
CA TYR A 8 -11.96 -5.36 14.65
C TYR A 8 -10.97 -4.58 15.54
N PRO A 9 -11.44 -3.65 16.40
CA PRO A 9 -10.56 -2.76 17.18
C PRO A 9 -9.53 -3.51 18.04
N ARG A 10 -9.94 -4.61 18.69
CA ARG A 10 -9.05 -5.41 19.56
C ARG A 10 -7.91 -6.06 18.77
N VAL A 11 -8.24 -6.64 17.61
CA VAL A 11 -7.24 -7.23 16.69
C VAL A 11 -6.31 -6.14 16.19
N ARG A 12 -6.86 -4.98 15.75
CA ARG A 12 -6.09 -3.86 15.25
C ARG A 12 -5.10 -3.32 16.29
N LYS A 13 -5.51 -3.20 17.56
CA LYS A 13 -4.65 -2.74 18.67
C LYS A 13 -3.44 -3.65 18.88
N ILE A 14 -3.64 -4.96 18.86
CA ILE A 14 -2.56 -5.94 19.02
C ILE A 14 -1.60 -5.89 17.82
N LEU A 15 -2.15 -5.86 16.60
CA LEU A 15 -1.35 -5.76 15.37
C LEU A 15 -0.56 -4.46 15.30
N LEU A 16 -1.14 -3.34 15.75
CA LEU A 16 -0.46 -2.04 15.79
C LEU A 16 0.79 -2.09 16.65
N LYS A 17 0.70 -2.71 17.84
CA LYS A 17 1.86 -2.88 18.73
C LYS A 17 2.96 -3.71 18.05
N LYS A 18 2.59 -4.85 17.45
CA LYS A 18 3.55 -5.70 16.72
C LYS A 18 4.19 -4.96 15.54
N GLN A 19 3.41 -4.21 14.77
CA GLN A 19 3.91 -3.43 13.65
C GLN A 19 4.96 -2.41 14.08
N ARG A 20 4.68 -1.65 15.14
CA ARG A 20 5.62 -0.62 15.63
C ARG A 20 6.92 -1.22 16.15
N LEU A 21 6.89 -2.40 16.76
CA LEU A 21 8.09 -3.11 17.21
C LEU A 21 9.00 -3.57 16.07
N MET A 22 8.49 -3.69 14.84
CA MET A 22 9.33 -4.00 13.67
C MET A 22 10.21 -2.83 13.24
N ARG A 23 10.00 -1.62 13.77
CA ARG A 23 10.87 -0.47 13.50
C ARG A 23 12.14 -0.57 14.35
N CYS A 24 13.18 -1.17 13.77
CA CYS A 24 14.50 -1.31 14.38
C CYS A 24 15.60 -0.74 13.47
N MET A 25 16.81 -0.58 14.00
CA MET A 25 17.98 -0.25 13.19
C MET A 25 18.28 -1.35 12.15
N PRO A 26 18.83 -1.01 10.97
CA PRO A 26 19.21 0.33 10.51
C PRO A 26 18.04 1.17 9.97
N GLY A 27 16.84 0.61 9.89
CA GLY A 27 15.64 1.28 9.39
C GLY A 27 14.55 0.28 9.01
N LEU A 28 13.41 0.78 8.54
CA LEU A 28 12.27 -0.04 8.13
C LEU A 28 11.60 0.55 6.89
N VAL A 29 11.36 -0.29 5.88
CA VAL A 29 10.41 -0.02 4.81
C VAL A 29 9.11 -0.75 5.14
N ALA A 30 8.01 -0.02 5.30
CA ALA A 30 6.72 -0.59 5.67
C ALA A 30 5.69 -0.36 4.55
N GLU A 31 5.09 -1.45 4.07
CA GLU A 31 4.00 -1.41 3.08
C GLU A 31 2.66 -1.73 3.75
N GLY A 32 1.62 -0.94 3.47
CA GLY A 32 0.28 -1.18 3.98
C GLY A 32 -0.68 -0.04 3.70
N ARG A 33 -1.91 -0.16 4.21
CA ARG A 33 -2.99 0.80 3.95
C ARG A 33 -2.94 2.06 4.80
N ASP A 34 -2.48 1.93 6.04
CA ASP A 34 -2.49 3.01 7.05
C ASP A 34 -1.12 3.20 7.71
N MET A 35 -0.05 2.84 7.00
CA MET A 35 1.32 2.90 7.54
C MET A 35 1.73 4.34 7.86
N GLY A 36 1.51 5.28 6.93
CA GLY A 36 1.91 6.68 7.11
C GLY A 36 0.90 7.54 7.88
N THR A 37 -0.33 7.05 8.11
CA THR A 37 -1.42 7.76 8.81
C THR A 37 -1.59 7.31 10.26
N VAL A 38 -1.43 6.02 10.54
CA VAL A 38 -1.74 5.43 11.85
C VAL A 38 -0.54 4.70 12.47
N VAL A 39 0.14 3.84 11.70
CA VAL A 39 1.21 3.00 12.27
C VAL A 39 2.46 3.83 12.59
N PHE A 40 2.94 4.56 11.61
CA PHE A 40 4.14 5.40 11.61
C PHE A 40 3.82 6.80 11.08
N PRO A 41 2.96 7.57 11.79
CA PRO A 41 2.66 8.95 11.39
C PRO A 41 3.90 9.87 11.43
N ASP A 42 4.96 9.45 12.12
CA ASP A 42 6.26 10.10 12.23
C ASP A 42 7.29 9.60 11.20
N ALA A 43 6.90 8.79 10.21
CA ALA A 43 7.83 8.33 9.18
C ALA A 43 8.49 9.50 8.42
N ILE A 44 9.81 9.43 8.27
CA ILE A 44 10.67 10.44 7.61
C ILE A 44 10.26 10.67 6.16
N ILE A 45 9.89 9.59 5.47
CA ILE A 45 9.37 9.62 4.12
C ILE A 45 8.13 8.72 4.01
N LYS A 46 7.14 9.19 3.24
CA LYS A 46 5.87 8.49 3.02
C LYS A 46 5.53 8.55 1.55
N PHE A 47 5.23 7.40 0.96
CA PHE A 47 4.70 7.31 -0.40
C PHE A 47 3.24 6.87 -0.35
N PHE A 48 2.41 7.51 -1.17
CA PHE A 48 1.11 7.01 -1.54
C PHE A 48 1.19 6.54 -3.00
N LEU A 49 1.50 5.26 -3.18
CA LEU A 49 1.61 4.64 -4.50
C LEU A 49 0.22 4.33 -5.04
N ASN A 50 -0.12 4.91 -6.19
CA ASN A 50 -1.41 4.71 -6.85
C ASN A 50 -1.22 4.22 -8.29
N ALA A 51 -2.31 3.74 -8.89
CA ALA A 51 -2.44 3.49 -10.31
C ALA A 51 -3.92 3.27 -10.66
N ASP A 52 -4.27 3.49 -11.92
CA ASP A 52 -5.58 3.14 -12.45
C ASP A 52 -5.95 1.70 -12.14
N LEU A 53 -7.23 1.50 -11.78
CA LEU A 53 -7.74 0.19 -11.40
C LEU A 53 -7.53 -0.84 -12.51
N GLU A 54 -7.76 -0.47 -13.77
CA GLU A 54 -7.55 -1.37 -14.90
C GLU A 54 -6.11 -1.83 -15.04
N VAL A 55 -5.14 -0.92 -14.86
CA VAL A 55 -3.71 -1.26 -14.89
C VAL A 55 -3.37 -2.20 -13.74
N ARG A 56 -3.88 -1.94 -12.54
CA ARG A 56 -3.67 -2.83 -11.38
C ARG A 56 -4.27 -4.21 -11.60
N VAL A 57 -5.46 -4.30 -12.19
CA VAL A 57 -6.12 -5.58 -12.54
C VAL A 57 -5.28 -6.34 -13.56
N LYS A 58 -4.83 -5.69 -14.65
CA LYS A 58 -3.96 -6.31 -15.67
C LYS A 58 -2.67 -6.84 -15.05
N ARG A 59 -1.98 -6.05 -14.21
CA ARG A 59 -0.76 -6.47 -13.48
C ARG A 59 -1.03 -7.69 -12.60
N ARG A 60 -2.14 -7.68 -11.85
CA ARG A 60 -2.53 -8.80 -10.98
C ARG A 60 -2.88 -10.07 -11.76
N MET A 61 -3.54 -9.94 -12.91
CA MET A 61 -3.81 -11.09 -13.79
C MET A 61 -2.52 -11.72 -14.30
N LEU A 62 -1.55 -10.91 -14.73
CA LEU A 62 -0.25 -11.40 -15.19
C LEU A 62 0.50 -12.14 -14.07
N GLU A 63 0.48 -11.60 -12.84
CA GLU A 63 1.04 -12.26 -11.65
C GLU A 63 0.38 -13.62 -11.39
N LEU A 64 -0.96 -13.66 -11.40
CA LEU A 64 -1.71 -14.90 -11.16
C LEU A 64 -1.47 -15.94 -12.26
N LYS A 65 -1.43 -15.52 -13.53
CA LYS A 65 -1.12 -16.39 -14.67
C LYS A 65 0.29 -16.99 -14.56
N LYS A 66 1.28 -16.19 -14.16
CA LYS A 66 2.66 -16.68 -13.91
C LYS A 66 2.71 -17.74 -12.80
N ASN A 67 1.81 -17.66 -11.82
CA ASN A 67 1.69 -18.62 -10.73
C ASN A 67 0.76 -19.81 -11.04
N GLY A 68 0.35 -19.98 -12.30
CA GLY A 68 -0.49 -21.11 -12.74
C GLY A 68 -2.00 -20.92 -12.55
N TYR A 69 -2.46 -19.72 -12.17
CA TYR A 69 -3.88 -19.44 -11.96
C TYR A 69 -4.48 -18.69 -13.16
N HIS A 70 -5.61 -19.18 -13.66
CA HIS A 70 -6.42 -18.48 -14.65
C HIS A 70 -7.59 -17.77 -13.98
N VAL A 71 -7.76 -16.48 -14.28
CA VAL A 71 -8.78 -15.63 -13.66
C VAL A 71 -9.41 -14.76 -14.73
N ASP A 72 -10.71 -14.54 -14.63
CA ASP A 72 -11.44 -13.64 -15.51
C ASP A 72 -11.18 -12.17 -15.13
N PHE A 73 -11.02 -11.31 -16.16
CA PHE A 73 -10.74 -9.89 -15.96
C PHE A 73 -11.88 -9.19 -15.21
N GLN A 74 -13.13 -9.42 -15.61
CA GLN A 74 -14.29 -8.72 -15.02
C GLN A 74 -14.46 -9.12 -13.54
N LYS A 75 -14.33 -10.41 -13.22
CA LYS A 75 -14.38 -10.91 -11.85
C LYS A 75 -13.30 -10.26 -10.98
N LEU A 76 -12.05 -10.23 -11.47
CA LEU A 76 -10.94 -9.63 -10.71
C LEU A 76 -11.11 -8.11 -10.56
N PHE A 77 -11.60 -7.43 -11.61
CA PHE A 77 -11.90 -6.01 -11.58
C PHE A 77 -12.93 -5.67 -10.50
N ILE A 78 -14.07 -6.38 -10.47
CA ILE A 78 -15.11 -6.18 -9.45
C ILE A 78 -14.55 -6.45 -8.06
N GLN A 79 -13.79 -7.54 -7.88
CA GLN A 79 -13.19 -7.88 -6.60
C GLN A 79 -12.25 -6.78 -6.09
N MET A 80 -11.38 -6.25 -6.96
CA MET A 80 -10.45 -5.18 -6.61
C MET A 80 -11.18 -3.86 -6.34
N LYS A 81 -12.17 -3.49 -7.18
CA LYS A 81 -13.00 -2.30 -6.97
C LYS A 81 -13.74 -2.33 -5.63
N THR A 82 -14.37 -3.44 -5.30
CA THR A 82 -15.08 -3.63 -4.02
C THR A 82 -14.11 -3.56 -2.85
N ARG A 83 -12.91 -4.13 -2.99
CA ARG A 83 -11.87 -4.03 -1.96
C ARG A 83 -11.43 -2.59 -1.76
N ASP A 84 -11.16 -1.84 -2.81
CA ASP A 84 -10.70 -0.45 -2.72
C ASP A 84 -11.75 0.43 -2.04
N LYS A 85 -13.02 0.33 -2.46
CA LYS A 85 -14.14 1.02 -1.80
C LYS A 85 -14.22 0.69 -0.31
N ARG A 86 -14.12 -0.59 0.04
CA ARG A 86 -14.14 -1.01 1.44
C ARG A 86 -12.93 -0.49 2.21
N ASP A 87 -11.73 -0.48 1.62
CA ASP A 87 -10.51 -0.01 2.28
C ASP A 87 -10.56 1.52 2.52
N GLN A 88 -11.14 2.29 1.59
CA GLN A 88 -11.32 3.74 1.72
C GLN A 88 -12.41 4.12 2.73
N ASN A 89 -13.53 3.39 2.76
CA ASN A 89 -14.69 3.73 3.59
C ASN A 89 -14.69 3.11 4.99
N ARG A 90 -13.54 2.62 5.49
CA ARG A 90 -13.50 2.05 6.85
C ARG A 90 -13.62 3.13 7.90
N LEU A 91 -14.38 2.84 8.95
CA LEU A 91 -14.42 3.69 10.14
C LEU A 91 -13.06 3.76 10.88
N ILE A 92 -12.31 2.66 10.86
CA ILE A 92 -11.02 2.54 11.53
C ILE A 92 -9.93 2.36 10.48
N SER A 93 -8.90 3.21 10.53
CA SER A 93 -7.76 3.16 9.62
C SER A 93 -8.14 3.12 8.13
N PRO A 94 -8.93 4.09 7.63
CA PRO A 94 -9.25 4.16 6.21
C PRO A 94 -7.98 4.31 5.36
N LEU A 95 -8.01 3.77 4.15
CA LEU A 95 -7.00 4.08 3.14
C LEU A 95 -7.18 5.53 2.69
N CYS A 96 -6.33 6.41 3.20
CA CYS A 96 -6.25 7.81 2.80
C CYS A 96 -4.79 8.23 2.62
N ILE A 97 -4.60 9.35 1.91
CA ILE A 97 -3.26 9.90 1.66
C ILE A 97 -2.72 10.45 2.99
N PRO A 98 -1.56 9.95 3.48
CA PRO A 98 -0.96 10.51 4.69
C PRO A 98 -0.56 11.98 4.51
N LYS A 99 -0.60 12.74 5.60
CA LYS A 99 -0.05 14.11 5.60
C LYS A 99 1.43 14.06 5.20
N ASN A 100 1.81 14.96 4.28
CA ASN A 100 3.15 15.10 3.70
C ASN A 100 3.62 13.87 2.90
N ALA A 101 2.70 13.02 2.42
CA ALA A 101 3.07 11.91 1.54
C ALA A 101 3.32 12.39 0.11
N ILE A 102 4.31 11.78 -0.53
CA ILE A 102 4.54 11.89 -1.96
C ILE A 102 3.54 10.98 -2.67
N ILE A 103 2.69 11.55 -3.52
CA ILE A 103 1.79 10.77 -4.36
C ILE A 103 2.59 10.30 -5.57
N LEU A 104 2.72 8.98 -5.74
CA LEU A 104 3.43 8.38 -6.87
C LEU A 104 2.42 7.62 -7.72
N ASP A 105 2.03 8.19 -8.85
CA ASP A 105 1.14 7.51 -9.80
C ASP A 105 1.96 6.64 -10.75
N SER A 106 1.78 5.33 -10.62
CA SER A 106 2.49 4.32 -11.40
C SER A 106 1.71 3.81 -12.60
N THR A 107 0.62 4.46 -13.01
CA THR A 107 -0.27 4.00 -14.10
C THR A 107 0.51 3.74 -15.39
N TYR A 108 1.40 4.65 -15.78
CA TYR A 108 2.21 4.55 -16.99
C TYR A 108 3.70 4.32 -16.71
N MET A 109 4.05 3.95 -15.47
CA MET A 109 5.43 3.68 -15.08
C MET A 109 5.73 2.19 -15.11
N SER A 110 6.92 1.86 -15.61
CA SER A 110 7.58 0.57 -15.39
C SER A 110 8.09 0.43 -13.95
N LEU A 111 8.43 -0.79 -13.54
CA LEU A 111 8.98 -1.05 -12.21
C LEU A 111 10.28 -0.27 -11.96
N SER A 112 11.16 -0.22 -12.95
CA SER A 112 12.44 0.51 -12.86
C SER A 112 12.23 2.01 -12.69
N GLU A 113 11.26 2.60 -13.39
CA GLU A 113 10.90 4.01 -13.24
C GLU A 113 10.34 4.30 -11.85
N VAL A 114 9.43 3.45 -11.34
CA VAL A 114 8.88 3.62 -9.98
C VAL A 114 10.00 3.58 -8.94
N ILE A 115 10.92 2.61 -9.04
CA ILE A 115 12.06 2.48 -8.14
C ILE A 115 12.97 3.71 -8.24
N LYS A 116 13.33 4.13 -9.46
CA LYS A 116 14.20 5.28 -9.69
C LYS A 116 13.61 6.55 -9.09
N THR A 117 12.33 6.81 -9.33
CA THR A 117 11.64 7.99 -8.79
C THR A 117 11.55 7.94 -7.27
N ALA A 118 11.15 6.82 -6.68
CA ALA A 118 11.08 6.66 -5.23
C ALA A 118 12.45 6.85 -4.57
N MET A 119 13.50 6.25 -5.13
CA MET A 119 14.88 6.40 -4.63
C MET A 119 15.39 7.83 -4.72
N GLY A 120 15.02 8.59 -5.77
CA GLY A 120 15.35 10.01 -5.87
C GLY A 120 14.85 10.80 -4.66
N TYR A 121 13.57 10.66 -4.33
CA TYR A 121 12.99 11.30 -3.14
C TYR A 121 13.61 10.83 -1.82
N ILE A 122 13.89 9.52 -1.70
CA ILE A 122 14.53 8.96 -0.49
C ILE A 122 15.91 9.58 -0.27
N ILE A 123 16.73 9.65 -1.31
CA ILE A 123 18.09 10.16 -1.23
C ILE A 123 18.10 11.66 -0.88
N GLU A 124 17.22 12.45 -1.50
CA GLU A 124 17.06 13.87 -1.18
C GLU A 124 16.68 14.06 0.30
N LYS A 125 15.73 13.25 0.79
CA LYS A 125 15.21 13.38 2.16
C LYS A 125 16.18 12.93 3.25
N ILE A 126 17.01 11.92 3.00
CA ILE A 126 17.95 11.36 3.99
C ILE A 126 19.28 12.14 4.03
N LYS A 127 19.65 12.84 2.94
CA LYS A 127 20.83 13.72 2.92
C LYS A 127 20.66 15.02 3.70
N THR A 128 19.42 15.38 4.04
CA THR A 128 19.05 16.59 4.79
C THR A 128 18.87 16.26 6.26
#